data_AF-A0A958P6P5-F1
#
_entry.id   AF-A0A958P6P5-F1
#
_cell.length_a   1.000
_cell.length_b   1.000
_cell.length_c   1.000
_cell.angle_alpha   90.00
_cell.angle_beta   90.00
_cell.angle_gamma   90.00
#
_symmetry.space_group_name_H-M   'P 1'
#
loop_
_entity.id
_entity.type
_entity.pdbx_description
1 polymer ?
#
loop_
_entity_poly.entity_id
_entity_poly.type
_entity_poly.pdbx_seq_one_letter_code
_entity_poly.pdbx_strand_id
1 'polypeptide(L)'
;SEEQDFISSSLGVMEPNPETAHAVKLTKNDVVLVPGVVFNKGRYRIGRGKGFYDRFLATTDAYSVGIAYDLQLLDEDWPRKPWDKQLQMVMTELQTIEENRDGSKGTSFRKGK
;
A
#
# COMPACT_ATOMS: atom_id res chain seq x y z
N SER A 1 6.45 14.66 25.22
CA SER A 1 7.29 14.84 24.03
C SER A 1 6.91 13.74 23.04
N GLU A 2 7.00 13.99 21.74
CA GLU A 2 6.64 13.03 20.68
C GLU A 2 7.39 11.68 20.80
N GLU A 3 8.51 11.65 21.54
CA GLU A 3 9.25 10.43 21.88
C GLU A 3 8.49 9.43 22.76
N GLN A 4 7.37 9.81 23.39
CA GLN A 4 6.57 8.89 24.22
C GLN A 4 5.44 8.18 23.44
N ASP A 5 5.20 8.57 22.19
CA ASP A 5 4.07 8.07 21.40
C ASP A 5 4.39 6.77 20.64
N PHE A 6 5.67 6.41 20.53
CA PHE A 6 6.15 5.23 19.80
C PHE A 6 7.07 4.37 20.65
N ILE A 7 6.98 3.05 20.47
CA ILE A 7 7.87 2.06 21.06
C ILE A 7 8.55 1.23 19.96
N SER A 8 9.77 0.79 20.22
CA SER A 8 10.48 -0.11 19.30
C SER A 8 9.99 -1.54 19.48
N SER A 9 9.57 -2.18 18.39
CA SER A 9 9.18 -3.59 18.40
C SER A 9 10.40 -4.52 18.35
N SER A 10 10.18 -5.82 18.57
CA SER A 10 11.24 -6.84 18.48
C SER A 10 11.93 -6.92 17.11
N LEU A 11 11.34 -6.32 16.08
CA LEU A 11 11.89 -6.22 14.73
C LEU A 11 12.62 -4.89 14.45
N GLY A 12 12.76 -4.03 15.47
CA GLY A 12 13.41 -2.72 15.35
C GLY A 12 12.58 -1.67 14.61
N VAL A 13 11.26 -1.89 14.50
CA VAL A 13 10.33 -0.95 13.87
C VAL A 13 9.65 -0.13 14.96
N MET A 14 9.54 1.18 14.76
CA MET A 14 8.77 2.05 15.65
C MET A 14 7.27 1.82 15.41
N GLU A 15 6.57 1.41 16.45
CA GLU A 15 5.13 1.16 16.46
C GLU A 15 4.46 2.09 17.48
N PRO A 16 3.20 2.52 17.25
CA PRO A 16 2.47 3.32 18.23
C PRO A 16 2.43 2.62 19.60
N ASN A 17 2.66 3.36 20.68
CA ASN A 17 2.63 2.80 22.03
C ASN A 17 1.21 2.31 22.36
N PRO A 18 0.99 1.00 22.60
CA PRO A 18 -0.34 0.45 22.83
C PRO A 18 -1.02 0.95 24.11
N GLU A 19 -0.25 1.51 25.06
CA GLU A 19 -0.80 2.08 26.29
C GLU A 19 -1.42 3.47 26.09
N THR A 20 -0.96 4.21 25.08
CA THR A 20 -1.39 5.60 24.81
C THR A 20 -2.13 5.76 23.48
N ALA A 21 -1.88 4.88 22.51
CA ALA A 21 -2.49 4.93 21.20
C ALA A 21 -3.95 4.45 21.24
N HIS A 22 -4.82 5.15 20.51
CA HIS A 22 -6.19 4.75 20.31
C HIS A 22 -6.35 4.03 18.97
N ALA A 23 -6.94 2.83 18.99
CA ALA A 23 -7.27 2.12 17.77
C ALA A 23 -8.33 2.90 16.98
N VAL A 24 -8.05 3.15 15.70
CA VAL A 24 -8.97 3.83 14.79
C VAL A 24 -9.60 2.81 13.85
N LYS A 25 -10.92 2.86 13.71
CA LYS A 25 -11.63 2.09 12.69
C LYS A 25 -11.57 2.83 11.37
N LEU A 26 -10.99 2.21 10.35
CA LEU A 26 -10.93 2.77 9.02
C LEU A 26 -12.30 2.74 8.32
N THR A 27 -12.50 3.73 7.45
CA THR A 27 -13.67 3.94 6.62
C THR A 27 -13.25 4.09 5.15
N LYS A 28 -14.23 4.10 4.25
CA LYS A 28 -13.99 4.35 2.81
C LYS A 28 -13.42 5.73 2.49
N ASN A 29 -13.44 6.66 3.45
CA ASN A 29 -12.91 8.02 3.28
C ASN A 29 -11.44 8.11 3.71
N ASP A 30 -10.88 7.05 4.28
CA ASP A 30 -9.49 7.00 4.74
C ASP A 30 -8.58 6.43 3.65
N VAL A 31 -7.27 6.72 3.77
CA VAL A 31 -6.24 6.24 2.87
C VAL A 31 -5.22 5.39 3.63
N VAL A 32 -4.86 4.25 3.05
CA VAL A 32 -3.78 3.39 3.56
C VAL A 32 -2.64 3.42 2.55
N LEU A 33 -1.46 3.84 3.01
CA LEU A 33 -0.22 3.70 2.26
C LEU A 33 0.33 2.29 2.46
N VAL A 34 0.44 1.53 1.38
CA VAL A 34 0.80 0.11 1.41
C VAL A 34 2.22 -0.07 0.86
N PRO A 35 3.20 -0.47 1.69
CA PRO A 35 4.54 -0.76 1.23
C PRO A 35 4.64 -2.11 0.51
N GLY A 36 5.68 -2.26 -0.29
CA GLY A 36 6.00 -3.49 -1.02
C GLY A 36 7.48 -3.54 -1.39
N VAL A 37 7.96 -4.75 -1.71
CA VAL A 37 9.31 -4.98 -2.26
C VAL A 37 9.31 -4.65 -3.75
N VAL A 38 8.29 -5.15 -4.46
CA VAL A 38 8.02 -4.86 -5.87
C VAL A 38 6.52 -4.74 -6.10
N PHE A 39 6.16 -4.03 -7.15
CA PHE A 39 4.80 -3.78 -7.63
C PHE A 39 4.72 -4.09 -9.12
N ASN A 40 3.52 -4.30 -9.65
CA ASN A 40 3.32 -4.41 -11.08
C ASN A 40 2.24 -3.47 -11.60
N LYS A 41 2.13 -3.33 -12.93
CA LYS A 41 1.07 -2.54 -13.60
C LYS A 41 -0.36 -3.05 -13.34
N GLY A 42 -0.50 -4.26 -12.79
CA GLY A 42 -1.76 -4.78 -12.29
C GLY A 42 -2.16 -4.24 -10.91
N ARG A 43 -1.35 -3.37 -10.28
CA ARG A 43 -1.53 -2.88 -8.89
C ARG A 43 -1.41 -3.98 -7.83
N TYR A 44 -0.72 -5.07 -8.14
CA TYR A 44 -0.34 -6.10 -7.17
C TYR A 44 1.05 -5.80 -6.62
N ARG A 45 1.37 -6.41 -5.47
CA ARG A 45 2.63 -6.20 -4.75
C ARG A 45 3.15 -7.49 -4.16
N ILE A 46 4.47 -7.62 -4.04
CA ILE A 46 5.12 -8.64 -3.20
C ILE A 46 5.59 -7.95 -1.93
N GLY A 47 5.09 -8.40 -0.78
CA GLY A 47 5.55 -7.93 0.54
C GLY A 47 6.71 -8.77 1.09
N ARG A 48 7.05 -8.57 2.37
CA ARG A 48 8.11 -9.30 3.07
C ARG A 48 7.73 -10.75 3.51
N GLY A 49 6.76 -11.37 2.84
CA GLY A 49 6.47 -12.81 3.00
C GLY A 49 5.46 -13.25 4.09
N LYS A 50 4.93 -12.35 4.94
CA LYS A 50 3.94 -12.72 5.99
C LYS A 50 2.47 -12.45 5.65
N GLY A 51 2.18 -11.88 4.47
CA GLY A 51 0.81 -11.59 4.02
C GLY A 51 0.01 -10.66 4.95
N PHE A 52 0.67 -9.82 5.75
CA PHE A 52 0.01 -8.93 6.70
C PHE A 52 -0.99 -8.01 5.98
N TYR A 53 -0.53 -7.31 4.95
CA TYR A 53 -1.36 -6.38 4.19
C TYR A 53 -2.48 -7.08 3.41
N ASP A 54 -2.30 -8.32 2.96
CA ASP A 54 -3.39 -9.05 2.28
C ASP A 54 -4.53 -9.38 3.24
N ARG A 55 -4.20 -9.75 4.48
CA ARG A 55 -5.20 -9.95 5.54
C ARG A 55 -5.84 -8.63 5.96
N PHE A 56 -5.03 -7.58 6.15
CA PHE A 56 -5.51 -6.26 6.58
C PHE A 56 -6.41 -5.59 5.53
N LEU A 57 -6.04 -5.63 4.26
CA LEU A 57 -6.85 -5.08 3.17
C LEU A 57 -8.14 -5.88 2.93
N ALA A 58 -8.23 -7.12 3.42
CA ALA A 58 -9.47 -7.89 3.40
C ALA A 58 -10.49 -7.39 4.45
N THR A 59 -10.07 -6.59 5.44
CA THR A 59 -10.91 -6.15 6.56
C THR A 59 -11.35 -4.68 6.48
N THR A 60 -10.99 -3.96 5.42
CA THR A 60 -11.27 -2.53 5.28
C THR A 60 -11.61 -2.15 3.84
N ASP A 61 -12.45 -1.14 3.70
CA ASP A 61 -12.81 -0.51 2.42
C ASP A 61 -12.03 0.80 2.18
N ALA A 62 -11.04 1.11 3.02
CA ALA A 62 -10.18 2.28 2.86
C ALA A 62 -9.46 2.27 1.51
N TYR A 63 -9.14 3.45 1.00
CA TYR A 63 -8.46 3.60 -0.28
C TYR A 63 -6.98 3.23 -0.14
N SER A 64 -6.55 2.17 -0.82
CA SER A 64 -5.20 1.61 -0.73
C SER A 64 -4.30 2.13 -1.85
N VAL A 65 -3.17 2.71 -1.45
CA VAL A 65 -2.18 3.30 -2.36
C VAL A 65 -0.83 2.62 -2.12
N GLY A 66 -0.33 1.93 -3.13
CA GLY A 66 1.03 1.42 -3.15
C GLY A 66 2.01 2.58 -3.32
N ILE A 67 2.94 2.75 -2.39
CA ILE A 67 4.03 3.73 -2.52
C ILE A 67 5.30 2.97 -2.86
N ALA A 68 5.89 3.33 -3.98
CA ALA A 68 7.01 2.60 -4.58
C ALA A 68 7.98 3.58 -5.25
N TYR A 69 9.25 3.20 -5.36
CA TYR A 69 10.11 3.79 -6.39
C TYR A 69 9.74 3.23 -7.76
N ASP A 70 10.05 3.97 -8.83
CA ASP A 70 9.76 3.49 -10.19
C ASP A 70 10.54 2.21 -10.52
N LEU A 71 11.75 2.05 -9.96
CA LEU A 71 12.54 0.82 -10.05
C LEU A 71 11.87 -0.41 -9.42
N GLN A 72 10.90 -0.20 -8.53
CA GLN A 72 10.13 -1.28 -7.90
C GLN A 72 8.88 -1.63 -8.70
N LEU A 73 8.54 -0.87 -9.76
CA LEU A 73 7.41 -1.11 -10.64
C LEU A 73 7.85 -1.94 -11.86
N LEU A 74 7.40 -3.19 -11.90
CA LEU A 74 7.73 -4.13 -12.97
C LEU A 74 6.63 -4.20 -14.03
N ASP A 75 7.05 -4.44 -15.28
CA ASP A 75 6.14 -4.67 -16.40
C ASP A 75 5.51 -6.07 -16.38
N GLU A 76 6.23 -7.05 -15.81
CA GLU A 76 5.78 -8.44 -15.78
C GLU A 76 4.61 -8.65 -14.82
N ASP A 77 3.63 -9.44 -15.27
CA ASP A 77 2.56 -9.95 -14.40
C ASP A 77 3.00 -11.25 -13.72
N TRP A 78 2.42 -11.55 -12.55
CA TRP A 78 2.84 -12.68 -11.72
C TRP A 78 1.66 -13.61 -11.43
N PRO A 79 1.91 -14.91 -11.19
CA PRO A 79 0.88 -15.79 -10.67
C PRO A 79 0.36 -15.27 -9.33
N ARG A 80 -0.94 -14.98 -9.29
CA ARG A 80 -1.63 -14.48 -8.09
C ARG A 80 -2.22 -15.63 -7.31
N LYS A 81 -2.21 -15.50 -6.00
CA LYS A 81 -2.95 -16.37 -5.08
C LYS A 81 -4.34 -15.79 -4.84
N PRO A 82 -5.34 -16.62 -4.51
CA PRO A 82 -6.72 -16.15 -4.28
C PRO A 82 -6.86 -15.08 -3.18
N TRP A 83 -5.89 -15.01 -2.26
CA TRP A 83 -5.87 -14.06 -1.16
C TRP A 83 -5.05 -12.79 -1.44
N ASP A 84 -4.36 -12.69 -2.58
CA ASP A 84 -3.56 -11.51 -2.91
C ASP A 84 -4.49 -10.33 -3.22
N LYS A 85 -4.36 -9.24 -2.44
CA LYS A 85 -5.22 -8.07 -2.58
C LYS A 85 -4.65 -7.08 -3.57
N GLN A 86 -5.42 -6.79 -4.62
CA GLN A 86 -5.14 -5.72 -5.57
C GLN A 86 -5.30 -4.36 -4.86
N LEU A 87 -4.38 -3.44 -5.13
CA LEU A 87 -4.48 -2.07 -4.65
C LEU A 87 -5.35 -1.22 -5.57
N GLN A 88 -5.92 -0.13 -5.04
CA GLN A 88 -6.66 0.83 -5.87
C GLN A 88 -5.71 1.71 -6.70
N MET A 89 -4.51 2.01 -6.19
CA MET A 89 -3.52 2.83 -6.89
C MET A 89 -2.10 2.36 -6.57
N VAL A 90 -1.16 2.56 -7.49
CA VAL A 90 0.29 2.55 -7.22
C VAL A 90 0.87 3.88 -7.69
N MET A 91 1.66 4.53 -6.83
CA MET A 91 2.29 5.81 -7.11
C MET A 91 3.81 5.69 -6.94
N THR A 92 4.52 6.18 -7.96
CA THR A 92 5.98 6.33 -7.98
C THR A 92 6.35 7.80 -8.11
N GLU A 93 7.64 8.09 -8.01
CA GLU A 93 8.19 9.42 -8.29
C GLU A 93 8.04 9.85 -9.77
N LEU A 94 7.70 8.93 -10.68
CA LEU A 94 7.57 9.20 -12.12
C LEU A 94 6.15 9.04 -12.67
N GLN A 95 5.32 8.18 -12.08
CA GLN A 95 4.01 7.84 -12.65
C GLN A 95 2.99 7.37 -11.60
N THR A 96 1.72 7.35 -12.00
CA THR A 96 0.61 6.81 -11.24
C THR A 96 -0.13 5.76 -12.06
N ILE A 97 -0.33 4.57 -11.47
CA ILE A 97 -1.12 3.47 -12.01
C ILE A 97 -2.44 3.40 -11.25
N GLU A 98 -3.56 3.63 -11.93
CA GLU A 98 -4.91 3.55 -11.38
C GLU A 98 -5.89 3.02 -12.42
N GLU A 99 -7.12 2.74 -12.00
CA GLU A 99 -8.20 2.37 -12.92
C GLU A 99 -8.80 3.63 -13.53
N ASN A 100 -8.98 3.68 -14.85
CA ASN A 100 -9.64 4.81 -15.47
C ASN A 100 -11.11 4.85 -15.06
N ARG A 101 -11.68 6.06 -15.07
CA ARG A 101 -13.09 6.31 -14.73
C ARG A 101 -14.10 5.58 -15.63
N ASP A 102 -13.66 5.02 -16.75
CA ASP A 102 -14.46 4.24 -17.69
C ASP A 102 -14.24 2.70 -17.59
N GLY A 103 -13.45 2.24 -16.61
CA GLY A 103 -13.10 0.83 -16.42
C GLY A 103 -11.94 0.33 -17.29
N SER A 104 -11.32 1.20 -18.10
CA SER A 104 -10.07 0.85 -18.80
C SER A 104 -8.84 1.01 -17.89
N LYS A 105 -7.72 0.31 -18.19
CA LYS A 105 -6.48 0.48 -17.40
C LYS A 105 -5.84 1.84 -17.70
N GLY A 106 -5.67 2.67 -16.67
CA GLY A 106 -5.15 4.03 -16.78
C GLY A 106 -3.71 4.18 -16.38
N THR A 107 -2.90 4.75 -17.26
CA THR A 107 -1.60 5.31 -16.89
C THR A 107 -1.71 6.82 -17.03
N SER A 108 -1.85 7.52 -15.91
CA SER A 108 -1.82 8.99 -15.91
C SER A 108 -0.39 9.44 -15.60
N PHE A 109 0.31 9.89 -16.63
CA PHE A 109 1.59 10.58 -16.47
C PHE A 109 1.33 12.01 -16.00
N ARG A 110 1.48 12.28 -14.70
CA ARG A 110 1.67 13.65 -14.24
C ARG A 110 3.16 13.92 -14.21
N LYS A 111 3.69 14.51 -15.29
CA LYS A 111 5.04 15.09 -15.27
C LYS A 111 5.08 16.09 -14.10
N GLY A 112 5.93 15.83 -13.11
CA GLY A 112 6.31 16.84 -12.13
C GLY A 112 6.78 18.08 -12.88
N LYS A 113 6.32 19.25 -12.44
CA LYS A 113 6.78 20.54 -12.96
C LYS A 113 8.28 20.69 -12.77
#